data_AF-A0A374NUX3-F1
#
_entry.id   AF-A0A374NUX3-F1
#
_cell.length_a   1.000
_cell.length_b   1.000
_cell.length_c   1.000
_cell.angle_alpha   90.00
_cell.angle_beta   90.00
_cell.angle_gamma   90.00
#
_symmetry.space_group_name_H-M   'P 1'
#
loop_
_entity.id
_entity.type
_entity.pdbx_description
1 polymer ?
#
loop_
_entity_poly.entity_id
_entity_poly.type
_entity_poly.pdbx_seq_one_letter_code
_entity_poly.pdbx_strand_id
1 'polypeptide(L)'
;MDYEAREELIGKLKEFGIQGNFEADNIDEVCAELFYRFIDAMASNKGYIDTALPVHIDSYGNRYVTVEVSTVYVKDGKLHVGDEVLELPAALAPEKDIKPEEMPYVNALCAAYADALAQAVTPEIIGTLPGRYRRDFTSQRTSYYEAEWLHHSVRDVFDGGEEKFEALKKDAYDGIESTYLQDYDNGFQRLQEVLDKITNTTLDTSSIDRIKSLMKNVHKKGICHILVNDGTINSWVDIDE
;
A
#
# COMPACT_ATOMS: atom_id res chain seq x y z
N MET A 1 10.56 -27.09 20.12
CA MET A 1 10.68 -28.34 19.35
C MET A 1 11.64 -28.06 18.21
N ASP A 2 12.59 -28.94 17.93
CA ASP A 2 13.56 -28.73 16.85
C ASP A 2 12.84 -28.68 15.49
N TYR A 3 13.26 -27.79 14.60
CA TYR A 3 12.60 -27.59 13.29
C TYR A 3 12.61 -28.89 12.47
N GLU A 4 13.69 -29.66 12.58
CA GLU A 4 13.83 -30.99 11.96
C GLU A 4 12.79 -32.00 12.48
N ALA A 5 12.46 -31.96 13.77
CA ALA A 5 11.47 -32.85 14.37
C ALA A 5 10.04 -32.55 13.89
N ARG A 6 9.76 -31.27 13.59
CA ARG A 6 8.45 -30.84 13.06
C ARG A 6 8.26 -31.30 11.61
N GLU A 7 9.29 -31.20 10.78
CA GLU A 7 9.27 -31.72 9.40
C GLU A 7 9.14 -33.25 9.35
N GLU A 8 9.83 -33.99 10.23
CA GLU A 8 9.68 -35.46 10.32
C GLU A 8 8.25 -35.86 10.70
N LEU A 9 7.63 -35.11 11.62
CA LEU A 9 6.26 -35.33 12.04
C LEU A 9 5.26 -35.08 10.91
N ILE A 10 5.45 -34.00 10.13
CA ILE A 10 4.65 -33.72 8.93
C ILE A 10 4.71 -34.89 7.94
N GLY A 11 5.92 -35.43 7.71
CA GLY A 11 6.11 -36.61 6.86
C GLY A 11 5.29 -37.82 7.33
N LYS A 12 5.36 -38.14 8.61
CA LYS A 12 4.62 -39.27 9.21
C LYS A 12 3.10 -39.09 9.14
N LEU A 13 2.57 -37.89 9.39
CA LEU A 13 1.12 -37.65 9.29
C LEU A 13 0.60 -37.89 7.87
N LYS A 14 1.37 -37.50 6.85
CA LYS A 14 1.05 -37.80 5.44
C LYS A 14 1.08 -39.30 5.15
N GLU A 15 2.05 -40.05 5.68
CA GLU A 15 2.11 -41.51 5.55
C GLU A 15 0.90 -42.22 6.17
N PHE A 16 0.36 -41.69 7.27
CA PHE A 16 -0.87 -42.20 7.90
C PHE A 16 -2.16 -41.80 7.15
N GLY A 17 -2.06 -41.13 6.01
CA GLY A 17 -3.20 -40.74 5.17
C GLY A 17 -3.98 -39.55 5.71
N ILE A 18 -3.37 -38.72 6.56
CA ILE A 18 -4.00 -37.51 7.09
C ILE A 18 -3.92 -36.42 6.02
N GLN A 19 -5.05 -35.78 5.72
CA GLN A 19 -5.16 -34.79 4.65
C GLN A 19 -5.31 -33.39 5.26
N GLY A 20 -4.42 -32.46 4.88
CA GLY A 20 -4.42 -31.09 5.39
C GLY A 20 -3.25 -30.26 4.87
N ASN A 21 -3.29 -28.95 5.11
CA ASN A 21 -2.14 -28.07 4.87
C ASN A 21 -1.22 -28.10 6.10
N PHE A 22 -0.13 -28.86 6.02
CA PHE A 22 0.81 -29.04 7.12
C PHE A 22 2.06 -28.19 6.90
N GLU A 23 2.33 -27.30 7.84
CA GLU A 23 3.50 -26.43 7.84
C GLU A 23 4.16 -26.51 9.24
N ALA A 24 5.48 -26.27 9.32
CA ALA A 24 6.21 -26.42 10.58
C ALA A 24 5.75 -25.44 11.68
N ASP A 25 4.99 -24.40 11.33
CA ASP A 25 4.42 -23.42 12.25
C ASP A 25 3.05 -23.83 12.81
N ASN A 26 2.33 -24.76 12.16
CA ASN A 26 0.97 -25.18 12.52
C ASN A 26 0.84 -26.64 13.00
N ILE A 27 1.96 -27.38 12.99
CA ILE A 27 1.98 -28.82 13.25
C ILE A 27 1.53 -29.22 14.66
N ASP A 28 1.79 -28.36 15.65
CA ASP A 28 1.36 -28.56 17.03
C ASP A 28 -0.16 -28.42 17.19
N GLU A 29 -0.78 -27.44 16.54
CA GLU A 29 -2.23 -27.28 16.49
C GLU A 29 -2.92 -28.49 15.81
N VAL A 30 -2.35 -28.92 14.67
CA VAL A 30 -2.79 -30.12 13.94
C VAL A 30 -2.76 -31.36 14.81
N CYS A 31 -1.67 -31.58 15.56
CA CYS A 31 -1.55 -32.72 16.46
C CYS A 31 -2.54 -32.66 17.62
N ALA A 32 -2.78 -31.47 18.18
CA ALA A 32 -3.76 -31.30 19.26
C ALA A 32 -5.19 -31.64 18.80
N GLU A 33 -5.60 -31.19 17.61
CA GLU A 33 -6.92 -31.49 17.05
C GLU A 33 -7.11 -32.97 16.73
N LEU A 34 -6.10 -33.62 16.14
CA LEU A 34 -6.13 -35.07 15.88
C LEU A 34 -6.28 -35.86 17.18
N PHE A 35 -5.57 -35.45 18.23
CA PHE A 35 -5.63 -36.10 19.52
C PHE A 35 -6.99 -35.91 20.19
N TYR A 36 -7.56 -34.70 20.12
CA TYR A 36 -8.92 -34.43 20.59
C TYR A 36 -9.95 -35.32 19.88
N ARG A 37 -9.92 -35.37 18.54
CA ARG A 37 -10.84 -36.22 17.75
C ARG A 37 -10.70 -37.69 18.08
N PHE A 38 -9.48 -38.14 18.34
CA PHE A 38 -9.24 -39.52 18.76
C PHE A 38 -9.89 -39.81 20.12
N ILE A 39 -9.72 -38.92 21.10
CA ILE A 39 -10.37 -39.04 22.41
C ILE A 39 -11.89 -39.01 22.28
N ASP A 40 -12.45 -38.07 21.51
CA ASP A 40 -13.89 -37.96 21.29
C ASP A 40 -14.46 -39.21 20.60
N ALA A 41 -13.76 -39.73 19.59
CA ALA A 41 -14.16 -40.95 18.92
C ALA A 41 -14.15 -42.16 19.87
N MET A 42 -13.14 -42.26 20.74
CA MET A 42 -13.11 -43.31 21.78
C MET A 42 -14.25 -43.14 22.79
N ALA A 43 -14.52 -41.92 23.24
CA ALA A 43 -15.59 -41.63 24.21
C ALA A 43 -16.99 -41.91 23.61
N SER A 44 -17.16 -41.60 22.33
CA SER A 44 -18.41 -41.79 21.58
C SER A 44 -18.53 -43.17 20.93
N ASN A 45 -17.58 -44.08 21.16
CA ASN A 45 -17.49 -45.42 20.56
C ASN A 45 -17.56 -45.41 19.02
N LYS A 46 -17.02 -44.35 18.41
CA LYS A 46 -16.92 -44.15 16.98
C LYS A 46 -15.65 -44.83 16.47
N GLY A 47 -15.80 -45.79 15.55
CA GLY A 47 -14.67 -46.58 15.01
C GLY A 47 -13.75 -45.84 14.04
N TYR A 48 -13.90 -44.53 13.86
CA TYR A 48 -13.11 -43.72 12.94
C TYR A 48 -13.02 -42.26 13.40
N ILE A 49 -11.94 -41.59 12.99
CA ILE A 49 -11.79 -40.13 13.07
C ILE A 49 -11.82 -39.54 11.66
N ASP A 50 -12.39 -38.34 11.52
CA ASP A 50 -12.29 -37.58 10.28
C ASP A 50 -10.89 -36.95 10.20
N THR A 51 -10.13 -37.33 9.18
CA THR A 51 -8.74 -36.86 8.97
C THR A 51 -8.65 -35.60 8.13
N ALA A 52 -9.78 -35.05 7.65
CA ALA A 52 -9.82 -33.72 7.05
C ALA A 52 -9.83 -32.66 8.16
N LEU A 53 -8.71 -31.96 8.30
CA LEU A 53 -8.52 -30.96 9.35
C LEU A 53 -8.90 -29.56 8.83
N PRO A 54 -9.84 -28.85 9.46
CA PRO A 54 -10.04 -27.43 9.23
C PRO A 54 -8.83 -26.68 9.79
N VAL A 55 -8.26 -25.79 8.99
CA VAL A 55 -7.10 -24.99 9.38
C VAL A 55 -7.59 -23.89 10.32
N HIS A 56 -6.93 -23.79 11.48
CA HIS A 56 -7.16 -22.84 12.57
C HIS A 56 -8.37 -23.17 13.48
N ILE A 57 -8.07 -23.51 14.74
CA ILE A 57 -9.03 -23.63 15.86
C ILE A 57 -8.46 -22.84 17.05
N ASP A 58 -9.28 -22.04 17.74
CA ASP A 58 -8.84 -21.24 18.89
C ASP A 58 -8.54 -22.12 20.13
N SER A 59 -8.00 -21.50 21.18
CA SER A 59 -7.66 -22.19 22.45
C SER A 59 -8.87 -22.81 23.19
N TYR A 60 -10.08 -22.63 22.69
CA TYR A 60 -11.33 -23.14 23.25
C TYR A 60 -12.00 -24.19 22.36
N GLY A 61 -11.35 -24.62 21.27
CA GLY A 61 -11.88 -25.64 20.37
C GLY A 61 -12.89 -25.10 19.35
N ASN A 62 -13.04 -23.77 19.23
CA ASN A 62 -13.88 -23.18 18.21
C ASN A 62 -13.08 -23.03 16.92
N ARG A 63 -13.70 -23.36 15.78
CA ARG A 63 -13.13 -23.04 14.47
C ARG A 63 -12.89 -21.53 14.41
N TYR A 64 -11.71 -21.09 14.00
CA TYR A 64 -11.61 -19.71 13.55
C TYR A 64 -12.59 -19.59 12.38
N VAL A 65 -13.58 -18.73 12.53
CA VAL A 65 -14.32 -18.26 11.38
C VAL A 65 -13.27 -17.56 10.54
N THR A 66 -12.93 -18.11 9.38
CA THR A 66 -12.34 -17.31 8.32
C THR A 66 -13.40 -16.27 8.03
N VAL A 67 -13.32 -15.13 8.72
CA VAL A 67 -14.01 -13.93 8.29
C VAL A 67 -13.42 -13.72 6.91
N GLU A 68 -14.22 -13.93 5.86
CA GLU A 68 -13.90 -13.27 4.60
C GLU A 68 -13.73 -11.82 5.00
N VAL A 69 -12.49 -11.35 5.10
CA VAL A 69 -12.19 -9.95 5.37
C VAL A 69 -13.07 -9.23 4.39
N SER A 70 -14.13 -8.58 4.89
CA SER A 70 -15.19 -8.01 4.06
C SER A 70 -14.45 -7.30 2.95
N THR A 71 -14.50 -7.84 1.72
CA THR A 71 -13.47 -7.46 0.74
C THR A 71 -13.77 -6.04 0.35
N VAL A 72 -13.13 -5.07 1.02
CA VAL A 72 -13.26 -3.68 0.70
C VAL A 72 -12.35 -3.45 -0.49
N TYR A 73 -12.94 -3.22 -1.67
CA TYR A 73 -12.19 -3.03 -2.90
C TYR A 73 -12.81 -1.98 -3.80
N VAL A 74 -11.98 -1.40 -4.66
CA VAL A 74 -12.44 -0.46 -5.70
C VAL A 74 -12.54 -1.16 -7.04
N LYS A 75 -13.69 -1.03 -7.70
CA LYS A 75 -13.91 -1.49 -9.07
C LYS A 75 -14.84 -0.53 -9.82
N ASP A 76 -14.50 -0.18 -11.06
CA ASP A 76 -15.31 0.66 -11.94
C ASP A 76 -15.72 2.01 -11.31
N GLY A 77 -14.84 2.62 -10.49
CA GLY A 77 -15.11 3.87 -9.78
C GLY A 77 -15.99 3.74 -8.53
N LYS A 78 -16.25 2.51 -8.08
CA LYS A 78 -17.11 2.23 -6.93
C LYS A 78 -16.33 1.50 -5.84
N LEU A 79 -16.58 1.87 -4.59
CA LEU A 79 -16.11 1.16 -3.42
C LEU A 79 -17.14 0.10 -3.03
N HIS A 80 -16.72 -1.16 -3.03
CA HIS A 80 -17.53 -2.29 -2.60
C HIS A 80 -17.19 -2.63 -1.15
N VAL A 81 -18.20 -2.67 -0.26
CA VAL A 81 -18.06 -3.02 1.16
C VAL A 81 -19.07 -4.13 1.47
N GLY A 82 -18.66 -5.39 1.35
CA GLY A 82 -19.61 -6.50 1.38
C GLY A 82 -20.63 -6.39 0.25
N ASP A 83 -21.91 -6.29 0.58
CA ASP A 83 -23.01 -6.09 -0.38
C ASP A 83 -23.30 -4.61 -0.69
N GLU A 84 -22.68 -3.68 0.04
CA GLU A 84 -22.86 -2.24 -0.17
C GLU A 84 -21.93 -1.70 -1.26
N VAL A 85 -22.44 -0.73 -2.03
CA VAL A 85 -21.70 -0.08 -3.12
C VAL A 85 -21.80 1.43 -2.93
N LEU A 86 -20.65 2.09 -2.80
CA LEU A 86 -20.51 3.52 -2.66
C LEU A 86 -19.85 4.09 -3.92
N GLU A 87 -20.44 5.13 -4.50
CA GLU A 87 -19.85 5.83 -5.66
C GLU A 87 -18.69 6.70 -5.18
N LEU A 88 -17.51 6.56 -5.81
CA LEU A 88 -16.39 7.47 -5.57
C LEU A 88 -16.59 8.76 -6.38
N PRO A 89 -15.97 9.88 -5.95
CA PRO A 89 -15.93 11.10 -6.73
C PRO A 89 -15.45 10.87 -8.16
N ALA A 90 -15.88 11.73 -9.09
CA ALA A 90 -15.41 11.70 -10.46
C ALA A 90 -13.88 11.89 -10.51
N ALA A 91 -13.23 11.16 -11.40
CA ALA A 91 -11.78 11.28 -11.61
C ALA A 91 -11.39 12.72 -11.91
N LEU A 92 -10.34 13.20 -11.23
CA LEU A 92 -9.75 14.49 -11.52
C LEU A 92 -8.71 14.34 -12.63
N ALA A 93 -8.67 15.27 -13.57
CA ALA A 93 -7.69 15.28 -14.64
C ALA A 93 -7.02 16.65 -14.73
N PRO A 94 -5.71 16.71 -15.04
CA PRO A 94 -5.03 17.97 -15.25
C PRO A 94 -5.66 18.72 -16.43
N GLU A 95 -6.03 19.97 -16.18
CA GLU A 95 -6.43 20.88 -17.23
C GLU A 95 -5.21 21.33 -18.06
N LYS A 96 -5.49 21.88 -19.24
CA LYS A 96 -4.43 22.39 -20.12
C LYS A 96 -3.60 23.47 -19.41
N ASP A 97 -4.28 24.39 -18.74
CA ASP A 97 -3.65 25.48 -18.02
C ASP A 97 -3.27 25.00 -16.61
N ILE A 98 -2.15 25.52 -16.10
CA ILE A 98 -1.66 25.22 -14.75
C ILE A 98 -2.40 26.13 -13.78
N LYS A 99 -3.05 25.54 -12.78
CA LYS A 99 -3.84 26.29 -11.80
C LYS A 99 -2.96 26.80 -10.65
N PRO A 100 -3.38 27.88 -9.94
CA PRO A 100 -2.61 28.44 -8.82
C PRO A 100 -2.26 27.42 -7.73
N GLU A 101 -3.16 26.49 -7.42
CA GLU A 101 -2.93 25.41 -6.44
C GLU A 101 -1.83 24.42 -6.87
N GLU A 102 -1.52 24.32 -8.16
CA GLU A 102 -0.43 23.47 -8.66
C GLU A 102 0.93 24.16 -8.54
N MET A 103 0.96 25.49 -8.41
CA MET A 103 2.19 26.26 -8.54
C MET A 103 3.31 25.86 -7.57
N PRO A 104 3.08 25.49 -6.31
CA PRO A 104 4.19 25.14 -5.41
C PRO A 104 4.96 23.91 -5.91
N TYR A 105 4.30 22.77 -6.14
CA TYR A 105 4.97 21.59 -6.67
C TYR A 105 5.47 21.79 -8.11
N VAL A 106 4.75 22.53 -8.95
CA VAL A 106 5.18 22.85 -10.33
C VAL A 106 6.48 23.66 -10.33
N ASN A 107 6.61 24.64 -9.44
CA ASN A 107 7.83 25.42 -9.28
C ASN A 107 8.97 24.55 -8.75
N ALA A 108 8.70 23.64 -7.81
CA ALA A 108 9.69 22.68 -7.33
C ALA A 108 10.19 21.75 -8.45
N LEU A 109 9.31 21.27 -9.32
CA LEU A 109 9.69 20.51 -10.52
C LEU A 109 10.55 21.35 -11.48
N CYS A 110 10.18 22.61 -11.71
CA CYS A 110 10.95 23.50 -12.56
C CYS A 110 12.35 23.76 -11.98
N ALA A 111 12.48 23.95 -10.67
CA ALA A 111 13.77 24.09 -9.99
C ALA A 111 14.63 22.83 -10.14
N ALA A 112 14.06 21.64 -9.94
CA ALA A 112 14.74 20.36 -10.15
C ALA A 112 15.26 20.21 -11.59
N TYR A 113 14.45 20.58 -12.59
CA TYR A 113 14.86 20.53 -13.99
C TYR A 113 15.91 21.58 -14.33
N ALA A 114 15.80 22.77 -13.75
CA ALA A 114 16.74 23.87 -13.96
C ALA A 114 18.13 23.49 -13.49
N ASP A 115 18.19 22.88 -12.30
CA ASP A 115 19.43 22.40 -11.68
C ASP A 115 20.09 21.30 -12.55
N ALA A 116 19.32 20.29 -12.97
CA ALA A 116 19.82 19.20 -13.80
C ALA A 116 20.25 19.63 -15.22
N LEU A 117 19.71 20.72 -15.74
CA LEU A 117 20.02 21.25 -17.07
C LEU A 117 21.01 22.42 -17.04
N ALA A 118 21.37 22.92 -15.85
CA ALA A 118 22.12 24.15 -15.65
C ALA A 118 21.56 25.33 -16.46
N GLN A 119 20.23 25.46 -16.52
CA GLN A 119 19.52 26.53 -17.22
C GLN A 119 18.25 26.94 -16.48
N ALA A 120 17.78 28.17 -16.64
CA ALA A 120 16.49 28.57 -16.06
C ALA A 120 15.35 27.76 -16.68
N VAL A 121 14.45 27.24 -15.83
CA VAL A 121 13.24 26.54 -16.25
C VAL A 121 12.03 27.17 -15.57
N THR A 122 11.02 27.47 -16.37
CA THR A 122 9.72 27.97 -15.94
C THR A 122 8.62 27.13 -16.58
N PRO A 123 7.38 27.17 -16.06
CA PRO A 123 6.27 26.39 -16.61
C PRO A 123 6.04 26.62 -18.11
N GLU A 124 6.26 27.85 -18.59
CA GLU A 124 6.03 28.25 -19.98
C GLU A 124 7.01 27.58 -20.96
N ILE A 125 8.23 27.27 -20.51
CA ILE A 125 9.25 26.68 -21.39
C ILE A 125 9.29 25.16 -21.33
N ILE A 126 8.48 24.50 -20.50
CA ILE A 126 8.47 23.04 -20.37
C ILE A 126 8.30 22.37 -21.74
N GLY A 127 7.45 22.92 -22.60
CA GLY A 127 7.22 22.40 -23.96
C GLY A 127 8.47 22.31 -24.85
N THR A 128 9.51 23.10 -24.55
CA THR A 128 10.76 23.15 -25.34
C THR A 128 11.87 22.26 -24.77
N LEU A 129 11.71 21.73 -23.56
CA LEU A 129 12.70 20.89 -22.89
C LEU A 129 12.92 19.54 -23.60
N PRO A 130 14.06 18.86 -23.34
CA PRO A 130 14.27 17.51 -23.83
C PRO A 130 13.12 16.57 -23.46
N GLY A 131 12.80 15.63 -24.35
CA GLY A 131 11.58 14.83 -24.25
C GLY A 131 11.43 13.99 -22.98
N ARG A 132 12.51 13.74 -22.22
CA ARG A 132 12.43 13.09 -20.90
C ARG A 132 11.74 13.98 -19.86
N TYR A 133 12.10 15.26 -19.77
CA TYR A 133 11.55 16.22 -18.80
C TYR A 133 10.09 16.56 -19.12
N ARG A 134 9.74 16.66 -20.41
CA ARG A 134 8.35 16.88 -20.82
C ARG A 134 7.44 15.74 -20.39
N ARG A 135 7.89 14.50 -20.63
CA ARG A 135 7.15 13.30 -20.23
C ARG A 135 7.07 13.17 -18.72
N ASP A 136 8.16 13.43 -18.01
CA ASP A 136 8.18 13.44 -16.56
C ASP A 136 7.18 14.46 -16.02
N PHE A 137 7.24 15.72 -16.46
CA PHE A 137 6.30 16.76 -16.04
C PHE A 137 4.83 16.39 -16.28
N THR A 138 4.48 15.85 -17.45
CA THR A 138 3.13 15.36 -17.71
C THR A 138 2.74 14.25 -16.74
N SER A 139 3.65 13.29 -16.48
CA SER A 139 3.42 12.21 -15.52
C SER A 139 3.26 12.72 -14.09
N GLN A 140 4.03 13.74 -13.69
CA GLN A 140 3.96 14.32 -12.36
C GLN A 140 2.66 15.09 -12.14
N ARG A 141 2.23 15.90 -13.12
CA ARG A 141 0.90 16.55 -13.07
C ARG A 141 -0.23 15.54 -12.99
N THR A 142 -0.19 14.46 -13.77
CA THR A 142 -1.17 13.37 -13.64
C THR A 142 -1.15 12.75 -12.25
N SER A 143 0.04 12.51 -11.69
CA SER A 143 0.18 11.92 -10.36
C SER A 143 -0.43 12.79 -9.27
N TYR A 144 -0.21 14.11 -9.33
CA TYR A 144 -0.82 15.08 -8.41
C TYR A 144 -2.35 15.01 -8.41
N TYR A 145 -3.00 15.09 -9.59
CA TYR A 145 -4.46 15.02 -9.67
C TYR A 145 -5.05 13.67 -9.25
N GLU A 146 -4.34 12.57 -9.51
CA GLU A 146 -4.73 11.24 -9.04
C GLU A 146 -4.63 11.13 -7.49
N ALA A 147 -3.66 11.81 -6.87
CA ALA A 147 -3.58 11.90 -5.41
C ALA A 147 -4.66 12.81 -4.80
N GLU A 148 -4.98 13.94 -5.42
CA GLU A 148 -6.10 14.80 -5.02
C GLU A 148 -7.44 14.06 -5.14
N TRP A 149 -7.61 13.23 -6.18
CA TRP A 149 -8.78 12.37 -6.32
C TRP A 149 -8.85 11.35 -5.19
N LEU A 150 -7.71 10.75 -4.81
CA LEU A 150 -7.63 9.84 -3.67
C LEU A 150 -8.00 10.58 -2.37
N HIS A 151 -7.48 11.80 -2.15
CA HIS A 151 -7.81 12.62 -0.99
C HIS A 151 -9.32 12.86 -0.89
N HIS A 152 -9.95 13.36 -1.96
CA HIS A 152 -11.39 13.57 -2.01
C HIS A 152 -12.17 12.29 -1.75
N SER A 153 -11.75 11.18 -2.38
CA SER A 153 -12.39 9.88 -2.20
C SER A 153 -12.32 9.41 -0.75
N VAL A 154 -11.18 9.61 -0.09
CA VAL A 154 -10.99 9.19 1.30
C VAL A 154 -11.79 10.09 2.25
N ARG A 155 -11.72 11.41 2.05
CA ARG A 155 -12.44 12.40 2.84
C ARG A 155 -13.96 12.20 2.80
N ASP A 156 -14.50 11.92 1.61
CA ASP A 156 -15.95 11.89 1.39
C ASP A 156 -16.57 10.54 1.79
N VAL A 157 -15.79 9.45 1.80
CA VAL A 157 -16.31 8.08 1.96
C VAL A 157 -16.06 7.48 3.34
N PHE A 158 -15.00 7.92 4.05
CA PHE A 158 -14.60 7.32 5.31
C PHE A 158 -14.81 8.27 6.49
N ASP A 159 -15.31 7.72 7.60
CA ASP A 159 -15.33 8.44 8.87
C ASP A 159 -13.91 8.84 9.26
N GLY A 160 -13.70 10.11 9.59
CA GLY A 160 -12.38 10.67 9.86
C GLY A 160 -11.44 10.59 8.65
N GLY A 161 -11.98 10.72 7.43
CA GLY A 161 -11.24 10.58 6.19
C GLY A 161 -10.10 11.58 6.05
N GLU A 162 -10.29 12.80 6.53
CA GLU A 162 -9.23 13.83 6.54
C GLU A 162 -8.05 13.39 7.43
N GLU A 163 -8.33 12.98 8.67
CA GLU A 163 -7.29 12.52 9.60
C GLU A 163 -6.57 11.27 9.08
N LYS A 164 -7.28 10.39 8.37
CA LYS A 164 -6.69 9.22 7.70
C LYS A 164 -5.78 9.62 6.55
N PHE A 165 -6.15 10.62 5.76
CA PHE A 165 -5.30 11.11 4.68
C PHE A 165 -4.07 11.86 5.21
N GLU A 166 -4.21 12.63 6.29
CA GLU A 166 -3.07 13.22 7.00
C GLU A 166 -2.11 12.16 7.56
N ALA A 167 -2.63 11.09 8.17
CA ALA A 167 -1.81 9.96 8.61
C ALA A 167 -1.06 9.30 7.43
N LEU A 168 -1.73 9.15 6.28
CA LEU A 168 -1.11 8.62 5.06
C LEU A 168 0.04 9.51 4.57
N LYS A 169 -0.16 10.83 4.53
CA LYS A 169 0.90 11.79 4.13
C LYS A 169 2.10 11.72 5.06
N LYS A 170 1.85 11.66 6.38
CA LYS A 170 2.90 11.53 7.38
C LYS A 170 3.71 10.24 7.18
N ASP A 171 3.05 9.11 7.01
CA ASP A 171 3.69 7.81 6.78
C ASP A 171 4.46 7.78 5.45
N ALA A 172 3.91 8.42 4.42
CA ALA A 172 4.60 8.60 3.16
C ALA A 172 5.90 9.38 3.34
N TYR A 173 5.88 10.50 4.08
CA TYR A 173 7.07 11.29 4.40
C TYR A 173 8.07 10.47 5.23
N ASP A 174 7.64 9.86 6.34
CA ASP A 174 8.49 9.03 7.21
C ASP A 174 9.19 7.92 6.38
N GLY A 175 8.51 7.35 5.39
CA GLY A 175 9.03 6.32 4.49
C GLY A 175 10.03 6.82 3.43
N ILE A 176 10.04 8.11 3.09
CA ILE A 176 10.96 8.70 2.11
C ILE A 176 12.02 9.60 2.74
N GLU A 177 11.87 10.03 4.00
CA GLU A 177 12.70 11.07 4.64
C GLU A 177 14.20 10.78 4.47
N SER A 178 14.62 9.57 4.81
CA SER A 178 16.03 9.15 4.66
C SER A 178 16.56 9.19 3.23
N THR A 179 15.69 9.05 2.22
CA THR A 179 16.05 9.16 0.80
C THR A 179 16.01 10.61 0.34
N TYR A 180 15.05 11.39 0.84
CA TYR A 180 14.92 12.81 0.57
C TYR A 180 16.14 13.61 1.06
N LEU A 181 16.63 13.30 2.26
CA LEU A 181 17.76 13.99 2.91
C LEU A 181 19.15 13.57 2.40
N GLN A 182 19.24 12.71 1.37
CA GLN A 182 20.53 12.33 0.80
C GLN A 182 21.13 13.40 -0.11
N ASP A 183 22.44 13.28 -0.32
CA ASP A 183 23.19 14.05 -1.31
C ASP A 183 22.95 13.48 -2.70
N TYR A 184 22.71 14.37 -3.66
CA TYR A 184 22.51 14.04 -5.07
C TYR A 184 23.24 15.05 -5.96
N ASP A 185 23.57 14.66 -7.19
CA ASP A 185 24.26 15.54 -8.13
C ASP A 185 23.39 16.73 -8.57
N ASN A 186 22.07 16.59 -8.49
CA ASN A 186 21.09 17.62 -8.80
C ASN A 186 19.70 17.26 -8.23
N GLY A 187 18.82 18.25 -8.15
CA GLY A 187 17.48 18.09 -7.60
C GLY A 187 16.55 17.20 -8.42
N PHE A 188 16.78 17.07 -9.74
CA PHE A 188 16.00 16.11 -10.54
C PHE A 188 16.33 14.67 -10.14
N GLN A 189 17.58 14.36 -9.81
CA GLN A 189 17.96 13.05 -9.29
C GLN A 189 17.31 12.78 -7.93
N ARG A 190 17.34 13.75 -6.99
CA ARG A 190 16.65 13.65 -5.70
C ARG A 190 15.16 13.35 -5.87
N LEU A 191 14.48 14.10 -6.75
CA LEU A 191 13.09 13.87 -7.11
C LEU A 191 12.86 12.42 -7.59
N GLN A 192 13.64 11.94 -8.55
CA GLN A 192 13.44 10.59 -9.11
C GLN A 192 13.66 9.51 -8.05
N GLU A 193 14.70 9.62 -7.22
CA GLU A 193 15.01 8.63 -6.18
C GLU A 193 13.93 8.61 -5.09
N VAL A 194 13.38 9.77 -4.70
CA VAL A 194 12.23 9.84 -3.78
C VAL A 194 10.97 9.24 -4.39
N LEU A 195 10.67 9.54 -5.66
CA LEU A 195 9.51 8.97 -6.35
C LEU A 195 9.64 7.46 -6.57
N ASP A 196 10.84 6.95 -6.77
CA ASP A 196 11.08 5.51 -6.87
C ASP A 196 10.97 4.86 -5.49
N LYS A 197 11.54 5.48 -4.45
CA LYS A 197 11.41 5.03 -3.06
C LYS A 197 9.96 4.91 -2.64
N ILE A 198 9.13 5.95 -2.81
CA ILE A 198 7.74 5.92 -2.33
C ILE A 198 6.93 4.81 -3.01
N THR A 199 7.18 4.52 -4.30
CA THR A 199 6.46 3.44 -4.99
C THR A 199 6.80 2.04 -4.45
N ASN A 200 7.94 1.90 -3.78
CA ASN A 200 8.40 0.68 -3.12
C ASN A 200 8.22 0.71 -1.59
N THR A 201 7.68 1.78 -1.04
CA THR A 201 7.38 1.91 0.40
C THR A 201 5.98 1.38 0.69
N THR A 202 5.87 0.52 1.71
CA THR A 202 4.57 0.13 2.29
C THR A 202 4.05 1.28 3.15
N LEU A 203 2.79 1.66 2.95
CA LEU A 203 2.09 2.66 3.76
C LEU A 203 0.95 1.92 4.44
N ASP A 204 1.02 1.69 5.75
CA ASP A 204 0.12 0.79 6.50
C ASP A 204 -0.57 1.45 7.70
N THR A 205 -0.32 2.75 7.91
CA THR A 205 -0.80 3.52 9.06
C THR A 205 -2.23 4.03 8.91
N SER A 206 -2.65 4.33 7.68
CA SER A 206 -4.01 4.73 7.36
C SER A 206 -4.72 3.51 6.79
N SER A 207 -5.82 3.06 7.38
CA SER A 207 -6.57 1.86 6.97
C SER A 207 -7.01 1.80 5.49
N ILE A 208 -6.68 2.84 4.71
CA ILE A 208 -6.73 2.96 3.24
C ILE A 208 -5.90 1.85 2.57
N ASP A 209 -4.77 1.46 3.16
CA ASP A 209 -3.88 0.40 2.68
C ASP A 209 -4.55 -0.97 2.57
N ARG A 210 -5.51 -1.23 3.47
CA ARG A 210 -6.31 -2.46 3.52
C ARG A 210 -7.35 -2.54 2.40
N ILE A 211 -7.57 -1.45 1.67
CA ILE A 211 -8.55 -1.39 0.58
C ILE A 211 -7.88 -1.77 -0.72
N LYS A 212 -8.22 -2.96 -1.18
CA LYS A 212 -7.64 -3.52 -2.40
C LYS A 212 -7.93 -2.60 -3.59
N SER A 213 -6.90 -2.29 -4.37
CA SER A 213 -6.95 -1.49 -5.59
C SER A 213 -7.30 0.00 -5.43
N LEU A 214 -7.51 0.51 -4.20
CA LEU A 214 -7.75 1.94 -3.97
C LEU A 214 -6.46 2.74 -4.17
N MET A 215 -5.35 2.27 -3.60
CA MET A 215 -4.06 2.93 -3.74
C MET A 215 -3.21 2.30 -4.84
N LYS A 216 -2.64 3.16 -5.70
CA LYS A 216 -1.75 2.79 -6.80
C LYS A 216 -0.47 3.61 -6.71
N ASN A 217 0.56 3.20 -7.43
CA ASN A 217 1.85 3.90 -7.45
C ASN A 217 1.73 5.36 -7.92
N VAL A 218 0.79 5.67 -8.81
CA VAL A 218 0.52 7.04 -9.26
C VAL A 218 0.04 7.94 -8.11
N HIS A 219 -0.79 7.42 -7.20
CA HIS A 219 -1.23 8.15 -6.00
C HIS A 219 -0.04 8.43 -5.08
N LYS A 220 0.82 7.43 -4.85
CA LYS A 220 2.02 7.58 -4.03
C LYS A 220 2.96 8.67 -4.55
N LYS A 221 3.18 8.73 -5.87
CA LYS A 221 3.95 9.82 -6.49
C LYS A 221 3.27 11.18 -6.30
N GLY A 222 1.95 11.22 -6.45
CA GLY A 222 1.17 12.45 -6.24
C GLY A 222 1.20 12.97 -4.81
N ILE A 223 1.21 12.08 -3.82
CA ILE A 223 1.34 12.45 -2.40
C ILE A 223 2.64 13.23 -2.14
N CYS A 224 3.75 12.90 -2.81
CA CYS A 224 4.97 13.69 -2.72
C CYS A 224 4.76 15.15 -3.19
N HIS A 225 3.94 15.37 -4.21
CA HIS A 225 3.61 16.73 -4.68
C HIS A 225 2.68 17.46 -3.71
N ILE A 226 1.74 16.74 -3.06
CA ILE A 226 0.93 17.30 -1.98
C ILE A 226 1.83 17.70 -0.79
N LEU A 227 2.80 16.87 -0.42
CA LEU A 227 3.78 17.18 0.62
C LEU A 227 4.63 18.42 0.29
N VAL A 228 4.92 18.68 -0.98
CA VAL A 228 5.57 19.93 -1.43
C VAL A 228 4.61 21.12 -1.25
N ASN A 229 3.36 20.98 -1.68
CA ASN A 229 2.35 22.02 -1.51
C ASN A 229 2.08 22.36 -0.04
N ASP A 230 2.14 21.37 0.85
CA ASP A 230 1.99 21.52 2.30
C ASP A 230 3.24 22.14 2.97
N GLY A 231 4.36 22.24 2.24
CA GLY A 231 5.64 22.71 2.79
C GLY A 231 6.31 21.69 3.72
N THR A 232 5.97 20.40 3.61
CA THR A 232 6.71 19.33 4.30
C THR A 232 7.97 18.95 3.53
N ILE A 233 7.88 18.93 2.19
CA ILE A 233 9.04 18.88 1.30
C ILE A 233 9.31 20.29 0.80
N ASN A 234 10.32 20.95 1.35
CA ASN A 234 10.62 22.35 1.05
C ASN A 234 11.11 22.58 -0.39
N SER A 235 12.01 21.71 -0.86
CA SER A 235 12.67 21.87 -2.16
C SER A 235 13.22 20.54 -2.65
N TRP A 236 13.39 20.41 -3.97
CA TRP A 236 14.17 19.31 -4.54
C TRP A 236 15.64 19.68 -4.69
N VAL A 237 16.04 20.93 -4.51
CA VAL A 237 17.42 21.43 -4.73
C VAL A 237 18.05 21.83 -3.39
N ASP A 238 17.47 22.82 -2.73
CA ASP A 238 17.96 23.41 -1.48
C ASP A 238 17.13 22.91 -0.29
N ILE A 239 17.46 21.72 0.24
CA ILE A 239 16.66 21.06 1.29
C ILE A 239 16.92 21.59 2.71
N ASP A 240 17.98 22.39 2.89
CA ASP A 240 18.42 22.94 4.17
C ASP A 240 17.91 24.38 4.43
N GLU A 241 17.19 24.97 3.46
CA GLU A 241 16.53 26.29 3.60
C GLU A 241 15.06 26.16 4.03
#